data_AF-A0AA39IXL6-F1
#
_entry.id   AF-A0AA39IXL6-F1
#
_cell.length_a   1.000
_cell.length_b   1.000
_cell.length_c   1.000
_cell.angle_alpha   90.00
_cell.angle_beta   90.00
_cell.angle_gamma   90.00
#
_symmetry.space_group_name_H-M   'P 1'
#
loop_
_entity.id
_entity.type
_entity.pdbx_description
1 polymer ?
#
loop_
_entity_poly.entity_id
_entity_poly.type
_entity_poly.pdbx_seq_one_letter_code
_entity_poly.pdbx_strand_id
1 'polypeptide(L)'
;MYHPAPGPSSPINPGMHHHQRLSPIPVSENNAARQRPDDYVYFERSTSGFSSDAVARSTAAKLKLVSYYKMAVDSAIERNARRIELETRLTQTLTPDAKEREIRKYSKMESQHLRLRRTKIKLADFRTVKVIGKGAFGEVRLVQKVDTGKVYAMKSLQKAEMLKRDQLAHVRAERDVLAESTSPWVVQLFYSFQDPLYLYLIMEFLPGGDLMTMLMKYDVFSEDVTRFYMAECILAIEAVHNLGYIHRDIKPDNVLIDKNGHLKLSDFGLSTGLHKVSDGEFYKRFLEQEKTRDPARNSVQVNPINLTMSREQIATWKANRRKLAYSTVGTPDYIAPEVFLMKGYGKECDWWSLGAIFFECLVGYAPFCSENPGDTYKKIIDWPNYLFFPDEVYISREGEDLIRRMMTWAQNRLTVTQIKTHPFFCGADWTSLRNIEPPFVPHLKSITDTSYFPTDDFGNLPDQLDQVESVGAEKDLAFLGFTFKRFTGGPQSSG
;
A
#
# COMPACT_ATOMS: atom_id res chain seq x y z
N MET A 1 -25.85 -38.51 -51.96
CA MET A 1 -25.66 -37.88 -53.28
C MET A 1 -24.55 -36.87 -53.16
N TYR A 2 -23.47 -37.12 -53.88
CA TYR A 2 -22.29 -36.26 -54.00
C TYR A 2 -22.67 -34.94 -54.69
N HIS A 3 -22.16 -33.81 -54.17
CA HIS A 3 -21.88 -32.63 -54.97
C HIS A 3 -20.50 -32.07 -54.62
N PRO A 4 -19.75 -31.52 -55.60
CA PRO A 4 -18.30 -31.49 -55.59
C PRO A 4 -17.71 -30.13 -55.19
N ALA A 5 -16.42 -30.16 -54.87
CA ALA A 5 -15.57 -29.04 -54.49
C ALA A 5 -15.39 -27.96 -55.58
N PRO A 6 -15.11 -26.70 -55.22
CA PRO A 6 -14.41 -25.75 -56.08
C PRO A 6 -12.89 -25.82 -55.86
N GLY A 7 -12.16 -25.73 -56.97
CA GLY A 7 -10.70 -25.90 -57.09
C GLY A 7 -9.82 -24.73 -56.60
N PRO A 8 -8.52 -24.75 -56.96
CA PRO A 8 -7.43 -24.27 -56.12
C PRO A 8 -7.12 -22.77 -56.24
N SER A 9 -6.73 -22.19 -55.10
CA SER A 9 -6.19 -20.85 -54.91
C SER A 9 -4.82 -20.66 -55.58
N SER A 10 -4.67 -19.59 -56.35
CA SER A 10 -3.37 -19.10 -56.84
C SER A 10 -2.54 -18.43 -55.72
N PRO A 11 -1.20 -18.51 -55.75
CA PRO A 11 -0.33 -18.08 -54.66
C PRO A 11 -0.01 -16.57 -54.74
N ILE A 12 -0.12 -15.86 -53.61
CA ILE A 12 0.41 -14.50 -53.45
C ILE A 12 1.81 -14.62 -52.83
N ASN A 13 2.82 -14.17 -53.59
CA ASN A 13 4.22 -14.13 -53.18
C ASN A 13 4.48 -13.01 -52.14
N PRO A 14 5.44 -13.18 -51.21
CA PRO A 14 5.65 -12.30 -50.07
C PRO A 14 6.61 -11.13 -50.42
N GLY A 15 6.13 -9.90 -50.24
CA GLY A 15 6.92 -8.67 -50.38
C GLY A 15 7.17 -8.00 -49.04
N MET A 16 8.44 -7.84 -48.69
CA MET A 16 9.03 -7.28 -47.47
C MET A 16 8.36 -5.99 -46.94
N HIS A 17 7.96 -6.00 -45.67
CA HIS A 17 7.66 -4.78 -44.90
C HIS A 17 8.94 -4.22 -44.26
N HIS A 18 9.49 -3.16 -44.85
CA HIS A 18 10.44 -2.29 -44.15
C HIS A 18 9.66 -1.28 -43.29
N HIS A 19 9.99 -1.24 -42.00
CA HIS A 19 9.59 -0.21 -41.05
C HIS A 19 10.04 1.19 -41.50
N GLN A 20 9.10 2.08 -41.80
CA GLN A 20 9.34 3.53 -41.77
C GLN A 20 8.54 4.15 -40.64
N ARG A 21 9.28 4.85 -39.75
CA ARG A 21 8.79 5.66 -38.65
C ARG A 21 7.82 6.72 -39.18
N LEU A 22 6.63 6.80 -38.59
CA LEU A 22 5.69 7.90 -38.81
C LEU A 22 6.20 9.15 -38.09
N SER A 23 6.63 10.15 -38.86
CA SER A 23 6.84 11.52 -38.39
C SER A 23 5.49 12.23 -38.22
N PRO A 24 5.35 13.17 -37.25
CA PRO A 24 4.10 13.90 -37.05
C PRO A 24 3.83 14.88 -38.19
N ILE A 25 2.60 14.85 -38.70
CA ILE A 25 2.10 15.71 -39.79
C ILE A 25 1.97 17.16 -39.26
N PRO A 26 2.44 18.20 -39.97
CA PRO A 26 2.26 19.58 -39.57
C PRO A 26 0.81 20.02 -39.81
N VAL A 27 0.27 20.77 -38.86
CA VAL A 27 -1.05 21.39 -38.94
C VAL A 27 -0.99 22.53 -39.95
N SER A 28 -1.47 22.31 -41.18
CA SER A 28 -1.73 23.37 -42.14
C SER A 28 -3.22 23.66 -42.18
N GLU A 29 -3.60 24.85 -41.69
CA GLU A 29 -4.88 25.48 -41.99
C GLU A 29 -5.02 25.58 -43.51
N ASN A 30 -5.96 24.83 -44.09
CA ASN A 30 -6.56 25.20 -45.37
C ASN A 30 -7.90 24.49 -45.53
N ASN A 31 -8.95 25.30 -45.45
CA ASN A 31 -10.32 25.00 -45.86
C ASN A 31 -10.30 24.59 -47.34
N ALA A 32 -10.42 23.28 -47.60
CA ALA A 32 -10.80 22.77 -48.91
C ALA A 32 -11.92 21.74 -48.70
N ALA A 33 -13.14 22.19 -48.99
CA ALA A 33 -14.37 21.42 -48.93
C ALA A 33 -14.25 20.14 -49.78
N ARG A 34 -14.13 18.98 -49.12
CA ARG A 34 -14.48 17.70 -49.73
C ARG A 34 -16.01 17.67 -49.83
N GLN A 35 -16.54 17.86 -51.04
CA GLN A 35 -17.96 17.65 -51.35
C GLN A 35 -18.34 16.24 -50.90
N ARG A 36 -19.12 16.18 -49.82
CA ARG A 36 -19.76 15.00 -49.25
C ARG A 36 -21.27 15.27 -49.31
N PRO A 37 -22.10 14.24 -49.46
CA PRO A 37 -23.49 14.34 -49.94
C PRO A 37 -24.33 15.41 -49.21
N ASP A 38 -25.18 16.09 -49.98
CA ASP A 38 -25.99 17.29 -49.62
C ASP A 38 -26.97 17.10 -48.44
N ASP A 39 -27.08 15.89 -47.89
CA ASP A 39 -27.98 15.56 -46.78
C ASP A 39 -27.30 15.62 -45.39
N TYR A 40 -26.03 16.04 -45.33
CA TYR A 40 -25.26 16.08 -44.07
C TYR A 40 -25.28 17.47 -43.43
N VAL A 41 -26.19 17.67 -42.47
CA VAL A 41 -26.29 18.93 -41.71
C VAL A 41 -25.15 19.02 -40.70
N TYR A 42 -24.26 20.01 -40.87
CA TYR A 42 -23.26 20.37 -39.87
C TYR A 42 -23.90 21.19 -38.76
N PHE A 43 -24.05 20.60 -37.59
CA PHE A 43 -24.42 21.33 -36.38
C PHE A 43 -23.15 21.82 -35.68
N GLU A 44 -22.95 23.14 -35.59
CA GLU A 44 -21.99 23.70 -34.66
C GLU A 44 -22.51 23.52 -33.23
N ARG A 45 -21.82 22.66 -32.48
CA ARG A 45 -22.19 22.35 -31.10
C ARG A 45 -21.38 23.22 -30.15
N SER A 46 -22.03 24.17 -29.50
CA SER A 46 -21.44 24.98 -28.44
C SER A 46 -21.83 24.45 -27.06
N THR A 47 -20.95 24.66 -26.07
CA THR A 47 -21.23 24.34 -24.66
C THR A 47 -21.97 25.47 -23.94
N SER A 48 -22.30 26.56 -24.64
CA SER A 48 -22.70 27.87 -24.07
C SER A 48 -24.11 27.95 -23.47
N GLY A 49 -24.76 26.82 -23.22
CA GLY A 49 -26.08 26.76 -22.55
C GLY A 49 -26.20 25.65 -21.50
N PHE A 50 -25.13 24.90 -21.22
CA PHE A 50 -25.15 23.83 -20.23
C PHE A 50 -24.67 24.33 -18.87
N SER A 51 -25.31 23.87 -17.79
CA SER A 51 -24.81 24.12 -16.43
C SER A 51 -23.41 23.50 -16.25
N SER A 52 -22.59 24.07 -15.37
CA SER A 52 -21.28 23.51 -15.03
C SER A 52 -21.37 22.03 -14.66
N ASP A 53 -22.41 21.65 -13.91
CA ASP A 53 -22.70 20.28 -13.50
C ASP A 53 -23.08 19.34 -14.67
N ALA A 54 -23.71 19.85 -15.73
CA ALA A 54 -24.00 19.05 -16.92
C ALA A 54 -22.74 18.79 -17.77
N VAL A 55 -21.87 19.79 -17.91
CA VAL A 55 -20.57 19.66 -18.60
C VAL A 55 -19.65 18.68 -17.86
N ALA A 56 -19.65 18.77 -16.54
CA ALA A 56 -18.98 17.86 -15.64
C ALA A 56 -19.43 16.41 -15.80
N ARG A 57 -20.75 16.16 -15.76
CA ARG A 57 -21.34 14.82 -15.95
C ARG A 57 -21.07 14.25 -17.34
N SER A 58 -21.05 15.09 -18.38
CA SER A 58 -20.68 14.67 -19.74
C SER A 58 -19.22 14.23 -19.82
N THR A 59 -18.31 15.01 -19.22
CA THR A 59 -16.88 14.67 -19.13
C THR A 59 -16.69 13.38 -18.33
N ALA A 60 -17.43 13.22 -17.24
CA ALA A 60 -17.46 12.02 -16.42
C ALA A 60 -17.86 10.78 -17.23
N ALA A 61 -18.96 10.89 -17.99
CA ALA A 61 -19.48 9.83 -18.83
C ALA A 61 -18.48 9.45 -19.94
N LYS A 62 -17.85 10.44 -20.59
CA LYS A 62 -16.82 10.21 -21.59
C LYS A 62 -15.64 9.42 -21.01
N LEU A 63 -15.09 9.86 -19.88
CA LEU A 63 -13.98 9.16 -19.22
C LEU A 63 -14.36 7.73 -18.81
N LYS A 64 -15.57 7.54 -18.27
CA LYS A 64 -16.09 6.23 -17.88
C LYS A 64 -16.26 5.29 -19.07
N LEU A 65 -16.75 5.78 -20.20
CA LEU A 65 -16.90 4.99 -21.43
C LEU A 65 -15.53 4.60 -22.02
N VAL A 66 -14.61 5.56 -22.11
CA VAL A 66 -13.25 5.28 -22.61
C VAL A 66 -12.55 4.26 -21.73
N SER A 67 -12.60 4.43 -20.41
CA SER A 67 -12.03 3.47 -19.45
C SER A 67 -12.69 2.09 -19.55
N TYR A 68 -14.02 2.03 -19.68
CA TYR A 68 -14.76 0.77 -19.82
C TYR A 68 -14.35 -0.01 -21.06
N TYR A 69 -14.32 0.64 -22.23
CA TYR A 69 -13.94 -0.01 -23.48
C TYR A 69 -12.47 -0.42 -23.48
N LYS A 70 -11.57 0.41 -22.94
CA LYS A 70 -10.16 0.05 -22.79
C LYS A 70 -10.00 -1.22 -21.94
N MET A 71 -10.60 -1.26 -20.74
CA MET A 71 -10.56 -2.44 -19.87
C MET A 71 -11.21 -3.68 -20.51
N ALA A 72 -12.27 -3.50 -21.31
CA ALA A 72 -12.94 -4.59 -22.00
C ALA A 72 -12.05 -5.20 -23.10
N VAL A 73 -11.34 -4.35 -23.85
CA VAL A 73 -10.38 -4.75 -24.89
C VAL A 73 -9.17 -5.44 -24.26
N ASP A 74 -8.54 -4.82 -23.26
CA ASP A 74 -7.37 -5.40 -22.56
C ASP A 74 -7.72 -6.78 -21.99
N SER A 75 -8.91 -6.91 -21.39
CA SER A 75 -9.40 -8.20 -20.90
C SER A 75 -9.66 -9.22 -22.00
N ALA A 76 -10.07 -8.81 -23.21
CA ALA A 76 -10.27 -9.72 -24.32
C ALA A 76 -8.92 -10.20 -24.88
N ILE A 77 -7.92 -9.31 -24.91
CA ILE A 77 -6.54 -9.63 -25.29
C ILE A 77 -5.95 -10.64 -24.30
N GLU A 78 -6.01 -10.38 -23.00
CA GLU A 78 -5.53 -11.30 -21.95
C GLU A 78 -6.24 -12.66 -21.97
N ARG A 79 -7.53 -12.67 -22.32
CA ARG A 79 -8.30 -13.91 -22.49
C ARG A 79 -7.73 -14.73 -23.64
N ASN A 80 -7.54 -14.10 -24.79
CA ASN A 80 -7.01 -14.75 -25.97
C ASN A 80 -5.58 -15.25 -25.74
N ALA A 81 -4.74 -14.46 -25.07
CA ALA A 81 -3.37 -14.84 -24.71
C ALA A 81 -3.34 -16.11 -23.82
N ARG A 82 -4.10 -16.12 -22.72
CA ARG A 82 -4.18 -17.28 -21.82
C ARG A 82 -4.73 -18.52 -22.50
N ARG A 83 -5.70 -18.35 -23.41
CA ARG A 83 -6.25 -19.45 -24.21
C ARG A 83 -5.20 -20.03 -25.16
N ILE A 84 -4.47 -19.18 -25.89
CA ILE A 84 -3.41 -19.61 -26.81
C ILE A 84 -2.28 -20.33 -26.05
N GLU A 85 -1.91 -19.83 -24.87
CA GLU A 85 -0.88 -20.44 -24.02
C GLU A 85 -1.29 -21.84 -23.55
N LEU A 86 -2.55 -22.01 -23.15
CA LEU A 86 -3.10 -23.31 -22.81
C LEU A 86 -3.13 -24.25 -24.03
N GLU A 87 -3.61 -23.78 -25.18
CA GLU A 87 -3.66 -24.56 -26.42
C GLU A 87 -2.25 -25.01 -26.87
N THR A 88 -1.24 -24.15 -26.69
CA THR A 88 0.17 -24.45 -26.94
C THR A 88 0.69 -25.54 -25.99
N ARG A 89 0.47 -25.39 -24.67
CA ARG A 89 0.85 -26.41 -23.67
C ARG A 89 0.20 -27.76 -23.96
N LEU A 90 -1.09 -27.77 -24.26
CA LEU A 90 -1.87 -28.98 -24.54
C LEU A 90 -1.46 -29.70 -25.83
N THR A 91 -0.81 -29.00 -26.76
CA THR A 91 -0.30 -29.61 -28.00
C THR A 91 1.04 -30.30 -27.79
N GLN A 92 1.80 -29.95 -26.74
CA GLN A 92 3.13 -30.49 -26.48
C GLN A 92 3.14 -31.73 -25.56
N THR A 93 2.11 -31.97 -24.73
CA THR A 93 2.25 -32.92 -23.59
C THR A 93 1.18 -34.00 -23.42
N LEU A 94 0.03 -33.97 -24.08
CA LEU A 94 -1.12 -34.81 -23.67
C LEU A 94 -1.80 -35.61 -24.78
N THR A 95 -2.32 -36.79 -24.40
CA THR A 95 -3.27 -37.59 -25.19
C THR A 95 -4.58 -36.81 -25.43
N PRO A 96 -5.33 -37.09 -26.51
CA PRO A 96 -6.55 -36.36 -26.87
C PRO A 96 -7.60 -36.32 -25.74
N ASP A 97 -7.78 -37.41 -24.99
CA ASP A 97 -8.70 -37.47 -23.85
C ASP A 97 -8.26 -36.59 -22.67
N ALA A 98 -6.96 -36.53 -22.40
CA ALA A 98 -6.43 -35.68 -21.34
C ALA A 98 -6.55 -34.19 -21.74
N LYS A 99 -6.35 -33.89 -23.02
CA LYS A 99 -6.53 -32.54 -23.58
C LYS A 99 -7.97 -32.05 -23.41
N GLU A 100 -8.96 -32.89 -23.68
CA GLU A 100 -10.37 -32.50 -23.53
C GLU A 100 -10.77 -32.26 -22.06
N ARG A 101 -10.21 -33.02 -21.11
CA ARG A 101 -10.41 -32.78 -19.66
C ARG A 101 -9.85 -31.44 -19.22
N GLU A 102 -8.64 -31.09 -19.66
CA GLU A 102 -8.00 -29.82 -19.30
C GLU A 102 -8.71 -28.61 -19.94
N ILE A 103 -9.16 -28.72 -21.20
CA ILE A 103 -9.99 -27.69 -21.83
C ILE A 103 -11.29 -27.49 -21.04
N ARG A 104 -11.97 -28.58 -20.65
CA ARG A 104 -13.20 -28.49 -19.86
C ARG A 104 -12.99 -27.84 -18.49
N LYS A 105 -11.88 -28.16 -17.81
CA LYS A 105 -11.48 -27.48 -16.56
C LYS A 105 -11.23 -25.99 -16.78
N TYR A 106 -10.47 -25.64 -17.81
CA TYR A 106 -10.18 -24.26 -18.16
C TYR A 106 -11.46 -23.47 -18.49
N SER A 107 -12.36 -24.00 -19.32
CA SER A 107 -13.64 -23.36 -19.64
C SER A 107 -14.51 -23.14 -18.39
N LYS A 108 -14.49 -24.08 -17.43
CA LYS A 108 -15.18 -23.93 -16.14
C LYS A 108 -14.55 -22.83 -15.28
N MET A 109 -13.23 -22.80 -15.17
CA MET A 109 -12.48 -21.77 -14.43
C MET A 109 -12.67 -20.38 -15.05
N GLU A 110 -12.65 -20.28 -16.37
CA GLU A 110 -12.88 -19.04 -17.10
C GLU A 110 -14.33 -18.53 -16.91
N SER A 111 -15.31 -19.43 -16.98
CA SER A 111 -16.71 -19.08 -16.70
C SER A 111 -16.89 -18.55 -15.27
N GLN A 112 -16.20 -19.16 -14.29
CA GLN A 112 -16.17 -18.67 -12.91
C GLN A 112 -15.48 -17.30 -12.79
N HIS A 113 -14.37 -17.10 -13.50
CA HIS A 113 -13.67 -15.82 -13.56
C HIS A 113 -14.56 -14.70 -14.12
N LEU A 114 -15.27 -14.95 -15.22
CA LEU A 114 -16.22 -14.01 -15.81
C LEU A 114 -17.39 -13.71 -14.87
N ARG A 115 -17.90 -14.73 -14.17
CA ARG A 115 -18.97 -14.56 -13.16
C ARG A 115 -18.48 -13.71 -11.98
N LEU A 116 -17.28 -13.96 -11.48
CA LEU A 116 -16.67 -13.16 -10.40
C LEU A 116 -16.46 -11.70 -10.82
N ARG A 117 -16.06 -11.44 -12.07
CA ARG A 117 -15.95 -10.06 -12.57
C ARG A 117 -17.30 -9.36 -12.64
N ARG A 118 -18.35 -10.04 -13.13
CA ARG A 118 -19.72 -9.51 -13.24
C ARG A 118 -20.38 -9.24 -11.88
N THR A 119 -20.08 -10.04 -10.87
CA THR A 119 -20.72 -9.95 -9.54
C THR A 119 -20.23 -8.72 -8.78
N LYS A 120 -20.99 -7.63 -8.70
CA LYS A 120 -20.57 -6.45 -7.93
C LYS A 120 -20.56 -6.78 -6.45
N ILE A 121 -19.38 -6.68 -5.83
CA ILE A 121 -19.20 -6.84 -4.39
C ILE A 121 -19.70 -5.56 -3.72
N LYS A 122 -20.49 -5.71 -2.66
CA LYS A 122 -21.05 -4.62 -1.87
C LYS A 122 -20.76 -4.85 -0.39
N LEU A 123 -20.96 -3.80 0.41
CA LEU A 123 -20.83 -3.88 1.87
C LEU A 123 -21.73 -4.96 2.48
N ALA A 124 -22.94 -5.16 1.93
CA ALA A 124 -23.90 -6.17 2.39
C ALA A 124 -23.40 -7.62 2.26
N ASP A 125 -22.36 -7.88 1.46
CA ASP A 125 -21.76 -9.22 1.33
C ASP A 125 -20.85 -9.57 2.51
N PHE A 126 -20.61 -8.61 3.41
CA PHE A 126 -19.73 -8.75 4.57
C PHE A 126 -20.48 -8.45 5.87
N ARG A 127 -20.38 -9.38 6.82
CA ARG A 127 -20.82 -9.19 8.20
C ARG A 127 -19.65 -8.64 9.01
N THR A 128 -19.82 -7.48 9.63
CA THR A 128 -18.84 -6.96 10.59
C THR A 128 -18.83 -7.79 11.87
N VAL A 129 -17.64 -8.18 12.31
CA VAL A 129 -17.41 -8.93 13.55
C VAL A 129 -16.99 -7.97 14.66
N LYS A 130 -15.94 -7.18 14.43
CA LYS A 130 -15.39 -6.25 15.43
C LYS A 130 -14.57 -5.13 14.76
N VAL A 131 -14.50 -3.96 15.38
CA VAL A 131 -13.53 -2.92 14.99
C VAL A 131 -12.17 -3.28 15.61
N ILE A 132 -11.13 -3.35 14.79
CA ILE A 132 -9.77 -3.78 15.20
C ILE A 132 -8.75 -2.65 15.15
N GLY A 133 -9.03 -1.55 14.45
CA GLY A 133 -8.17 -0.38 14.42
C GLY A 133 -8.91 0.86 13.96
N LYS A 134 -8.45 2.03 14.39
CA LYS A 134 -8.91 3.33 13.90
C LYS A 134 -7.69 4.08 13.40
N GLY A 135 -7.82 4.71 12.24
CA GLY A 135 -6.79 5.53 11.65
C GLY A 135 -7.28 6.95 11.42
N ALA A 136 -6.37 7.78 10.96
CA ALA A 136 -6.61 9.20 10.68
C ALA A 136 -7.71 9.48 9.64
N PHE A 137 -8.01 8.53 8.75
CA PHE A 137 -8.90 8.70 7.59
C PHE A 137 -10.06 7.69 7.55
N GLY A 138 -10.20 6.90 8.62
CA GLY A 138 -11.07 5.74 8.59
C GLY A 138 -10.81 4.72 9.68
N GLU A 139 -11.37 3.53 9.49
CA GLU A 139 -11.24 2.44 10.47
C GLU A 139 -11.07 1.09 9.79
N VAL A 140 -10.49 0.16 10.54
CA VAL A 140 -10.25 -1.22 10.12
C VAL A 140 -11.17 -2.12 10.95
N ARG A 141 -12.01 -2.88 10.24
CA ARG A 141 -12.95 -3.82 10.84
C ARG A 141 -12.59 -5.24 10.47
N LEU A 142 -12.68 -6.16 11.42
CA LEU A 142 -12.74 -7.59 11.14
C LEU A 142 -14.11 -7.91 10.53
N VAL A 143 -14.12 -8.50 9.34
CA VAL A 143 -15.35 -8.85 8.64
C VAL A 143 -15.34 -10.31 8.20
N GLN A 144 -16.52 -10.91 8.17
CA GLN A 144 -16.74 -12.25 7.64
C GLN A 144 -17.59 -12.15 6.38
N LYS A 145 -17.10 -12.72 5.29
CA LYS A 145 -17.86 -12.76 4.03
C LYS A 145 -19.00 -13.77 4.14
N VAL A 146 -20.23 -13.35 3.85
CA VAL A 146 -21.44 -14.15 4.14
C VAL A 146 -21.53 -15.43 3.30
N ASP A 147 -21.03 -15.40 2.06
CA ASP A 147 -21.14 -16.53 1.13
C ASP A 147 -20.09 -17.63 1.37
N THR A 148 -18.86 -17.26 1.75
CA THR A 148 -17.76 -18.22 1.97
C THR A 148 -17.46 -18.48 3.43
N GLY A 149 -17.98 -17.64 4.35
CA GLY A 149 -17.62 -17.68 5.77
C GLY A 149 -16.17 -17.27 6.06
N LYS A 150 -15.40 -16.83 5.05
CA LYS A 150 -14.00 -16.44 5.23
C LYS A 150 -13.89 -15.09 5.94
N VAL A 151 -12.87 -14.99 6.78
CA VAL A 151 -12.56 -13.80 7.58
C VAL A 151 -11.56 -12.92 6.84
N TYR A 152 -11.77 -11.61 6.88
CA TYR A 152 -10.96 -10.59 6.23
C TYR A 152 -10.84 -9.35 7.12
N ALA A 153 -9.81 -8.55 6.89
CA ALA A 153 -9.72 -7.18 7.40
C ALA A 153 -10.28 -6.21 6.36
N MET A 154 -11.25 -5.37 6.75
CA MET A 154 -11.85 -4.34 5.90
C MET A 154 -11.38 -2.97 6.38
N LYS A 155 -10.56 -2.28 5.58
CA LYS A 155 -10.19 -0.89 5.79
C LYS A 155 -11.18 0.00 5.06
N SER A 156 -11.91 0.81 5.82
CA SER A 156 -12.91 1.78 5.34
C SER A 156 -12.31 3.18 5.39
N LEU A 157 -12.23 3.87 4.26
CA LEU A 157 -11.64 5.20 4.12
C LEU A 157 -12.69 6.22 3.69
N GLN A 158 -12.75 7.38 4.35
CA GLN A 158 -13.74 8.41 4.05
C GLN A 158 -13.36 9.25 2.82
N LYS A 159 -14.22 9.29 1.79
CA LYS A 159 -13.95 10.05 0.56
C LYS A 159 -13.83 11.56 0.82
N ALA A 160 -14.72 12.11 1.66
CA ALA A 160 -14.75 13.54 1.95
C ALA A 160 -13.46 14.03 2.61
N GLU A 161 -12.93 13.26 3.57
CA GLU A 161 -11.69 13.60 4.29
C GLU A 161 -10.46 13.51 3.38
N MET A 162 -10.40 12.49 2.51
CA MET A 162 -9.33 12.34 1.53
C MET A 162 -9.26 13.51 0.54
N LEU A 163 -10.41 13.96 0.03
CA LEU A 163 -10.49 15.08 -0.90
C LEU A 163 -10.13 16.40 -0.24
N LYS A 164 -10.51 16.60 1.02
CA LYS A 164 -10.16 17.81 1.78
C LYS A 164 -8.65 17.96 1.98
N ARG A 165 -7.91 16.84 2.01
CA ARG A 165 -6.47 16.79 2.29
C ARG A 165 -5.61 16.45 1.08
N ASP A 166 -6.20 16.36 -0.12
CA ASP A 166 -5.53 16.06 -1.39
C ASP A 166 -4.73 14.73 -1.41
N GLN A 167 -5.19 13.72 -0.67
CA GLN A 167 -4.49 12.43 -0.53
C GLN A 167 -4.98 11.36 -1.50
N LEU A 168 -5.48 11.74 -2.67
CA LEU A 168 -6.01 10.79 -3.63
C LEU A 168 -4.91 9.92 -4.27
N ALA A 169 -3.75 10.52 -4.52
CA ALA A 169 -2.61 9.82 -5.11
C ALA A 169 -2.11 8.68 -4.20
N HIS A 170 -2.11 8.94 -2.89
CA HIS A 170 -1.72 8.03 -1.81
C HIS A 170 -2.57 6.76 -1.79
N VAL A 171 -3.90 6.90 -1.81
CA VAL A 171 -4.79 5.73 -1.78
C VAL A 171 -4.76 4.92 -3.08
N ARG A 172 -4.51 5.57 -4.22
CA ARG A 172 -4.29 4.85 -5.49
C ARG A 172 -3.00 4.05 -5.44
N ALA A 173 -1.92 4.64 -4.93
CA ALA A 173 -0.64 3.94 -4.76
C ALA A 173 -0.76 2.75 -3.79
N GLU A 174 -1.43 2.93 -2.64
CA GLU A 174 -1.69 1.83 -1.69
C GLU A 174 -2.43 0.67 -2.36
N ARG A 175 -3.50 0.98 -3.11
CA ARG A 175 -4.25 -0.03 -3.86
C ARG A 175 -3.35 -0.75 -4.86
N ASP A 176 -2.56 -0.02 -5.63
CA ASP A 176 -1.75 -0.58 -6.72
C ASP A 176 -0.64 -1.49 -6.16
N VAL A 177 0.07 -1.05 -5.12
CA VAL A 177 1.06 -1.88 -4.41
C VAL A 177 0.45 -3.17 -3.91
N LEU A 178 -0.69 -3.11 -3.22
CA LEU A 178 -1.31 -4.29 -2.64
C LEU A 178 -1.95 -5.22 -3.69
N ALA A 179 -2.41 -4.66 -4.81
CA ALA A 179 -3.00 -5.40 -5.92
C ALA A 179 -1.94 -6.14 -6.75
N GLU A 180 -0.81 -5.49 -7.01
CA GLU A 180 0.32 -6.04 -7.78
C GLU A 180 1.18 -6.98 -6.95
N SER A 181 1.33 -6.73 -5.64
CA SER A 181 2.16 -7.56 -4.79
C SER A 181 1.58 -8.98 -4.64
N THR A 182 2.39 -9.96 -5.02
CA THR A 182 2.24 -11.39 -4.69
C THR A 182 3.24 -11.82 -3.61
N SER A 183 4.01 -10.87 -3.07
CA SER A 183 5.08 -11.16 -2.12
C SER A 183 4.50 -11.67 -0.80
N PRO A 184 5.11 -12.72 -0.20
CA PRO A 184 4.70 -13.20 1.12
C PRO A 184 4.82 -12.15 2.23
N TRP A 185 5.68 -11.15 2.04
CA TRP A 185 6.03 -10.11 3.01
C TRP A 185 5.07 -8.91 3.05
N VAL A 186 4.11 -8.84 2.13
CA VAL A 186 3.16 -7.75 2.02
C VAL A 186 1.75 -8.28 2.27
N VAL A 187 0.92 -7.50 2.97
CA VAL A 187 -0.49 -7.82 3.16
C VAL A 187 -1.20 -7.98 1.82
N GLN A 188 -1.93 -9.08 1.66
CA GLN A 188 -2.63 -9.37 0.41
C GLN A 188 -3.98 -8.64 0.32
N LEU A 189 -4.19 -7.83 -0.73
CA LEU A 189 -5.51 -7.30 -1.10
C LEU A 189 -6.29 -8.32 -1.93
N PHE A 190 -7.52 -8.63 -1.50
CA PHE A 190 -8.45 -9.50 -2.22
C PHE A 190 -9.46 -8.72 -3.06
N TYR A 191 -10.07 -7.69 -2.47
CA TYR A 191 -11.11 -6.91 -3.13
C TYR A 191 -10.96 -5.44 -2.77
N SER A 192 -11.32 -4.56 -3.68
CA SER A 192 -11.58 -3.16 -3.35
C SER A 192 -12.85 -2.72 -4.03
N PHE A 193 -13.66 -1.94 -3.33
CA PHE A 193 -14.92 -1.40 -3.83
C PHE A 193 -15.21 -0.05 -3.16
N GLN A 194 -16.23 0.64 -3.63
CA GLN A 194 -16.58 1.97 -3.13
C GLN A 194 -18.09 2.11 -3.04
N ASP A 195 -18.54 2.98 -2.16
CA ASP A 195 -19.91 3.49 -2.11
C ASP A 195 -19.88 5.04 -2.20
N PRO A 196 -21.01 5.75 -2.05
CA PRO A 196 -21.01 7.22 -2.10
C PRO A 196 -20.16 7.93 -1.03
N LEU A 197 -19.87 7.28 0.09
CA LEU A 197 -19.24 7.89 1.28
C LEU A 197 -17.82 7.36 1.53
N TYR A 198 -17.59 6.07 1.28
CA TYR A 198 -16.38 5.34 1.66
C TYR A 198 -15.75 4.58 0.50
N LEU A 199 -14.44 4.39 0.61
CA LEU A 199 -13.68 3.38 -0.11
C LEU A 199 -13.40 2.19 0.82
N TYR A 200 -13.47 0.99 0.27
CA TYR A 200 -13.26 -0.25 1.02
C TYR A 200 -12.13 -1.06 0.41
N LEU A 201 -11.17 -1.44 1.24
CA LEU A 201 -10.09 -2.38 0.92
C LEU A 201 -10.28 -3.64 1.76
N ILE A 202 -10.44 -4.78 1.11
CA ILE A 202 -10.60 -6.10 1.74
C ILE A 202 -9.28 -6.85 1.65
N MET A 203 -8.65 -7.01 2.81
CA MET A 203 -7.31 -7.55 2.97
C MET A 203 -7.35 -8.87 3.76
N GLU A 204 -6.26 -9.64 3.70
CA GLU A 204 -6.08 -10.75 4.64
C GLU A 204 -6.11 -10.25 6.09
N PHE A 205 -6.73 -11.02 6.98
CA PHE A 205 -6.70 -10.73 8.41
C PHE A 205 -5.45 -11.35 9.03
N LEU A 206 -4.66 -10.52 9.70
CA LEU A 206 -3.45 -10.93 10.42
C LEU A 206 -3.74 -10.92 11.92
N PRO A 207 -3.94 -12.10 12.55
CA PRO A 207 -4.44 -12.19 13.91
C PRO A 207 -3.39 -11.92 14.99
N GLY A 208 -2.11 -11.83 14.63
CA GLY A 208 -1.02 -11.56 15.58
C GLY A 208 -0.93 -10.10 16.03
N GLY A 209 -1.74 -9.21 15.47
CA GLY A 209 -1.70 -7.77 15.74
C GLY A 209 -0.53 -7.09 15.03
N ASP A 210 -0.05 -6.01 15.63
CA ASP A 210 1.05 -5.18 15.14
C ASP A 210 2.27 -5.24 16.07
N LEU A 211 3.45 -4.96 15.50
CA LEU A 211 4.73 -4.94 16.21
C LEU A 211 4.72 -3.91 17.36
N MET A 212 3.99 -2.81 17.19
CA MET A 212 3.80 -1.81 18.24
C MET A 212 3.14 -2.41 19.49
N THR A 213 2.01 -3.10 19.34
CA THR A 213 1.30 -3.76 20.44
C THR A 213 2.18 -4.82 21.11
N MET A 214 3.02 -5.51 20.33
CA MET A 214 4.01 -6.44 20.87
C MET A 214 5.08 -5.72 21.70
N LEU A 215 5.63 -4.60 21.22
CA LEU A 215 6.58 -3.76 21.97
C LEU A 215 5.95 -3.19 23.25
N MET A 216 4.69 -2.76 23.20
CA MET A 216 3.98 -2.29 24.40
C MET A 216 3.83 -3.38 25.47
N LYS A 217 3.71 -4.65 25.05
CA LYS A 217 3.49 -5.78 25.96
C LYS A 217 4.78 -6.30 26.58
N TYR A 218 5.86 -6.40 25.80
CA TYR A 218 7.13 -6.99 26.23
C TYR A 218 8.17 -5.95 26.66
N ASP A 219 7.91 -4.65 26.42
CA ASP A 219 8.78 -3.51 26.70
C ASP A 219 10.05 -3.47 25.85
N VAL A 220 10.90 -4.49 25.99
CA VAL A 220 12.19 -4.63 25.32
C VAL A 220 12.33 -6.04 24.79
N PHE A 221 12.91 -6.19 23.59
CA PHE A 221 13.24 -7.48 23.01
C PHE A 221 14.71 -7.83 23.24
N SER A 222 14.99 -9.12 23.37
CA SER A 222 16.38 -9.58 23.33
C SER A 222 16.97 -9.37 21.93
N GLU A 223 18.29 -9.36 21.83
CA GLU A 223 18.95 -9.22 20.53
C GLU A 223 18.59 -10.36 19.57
N ASP A 224 18.37 -11.57 20.06
CA ASP A 224 18.00 -12.71 19.22
C ASP A 224 16.62 -12.54 18.59
N VAL A 225 15.64 -12.11 19.40
CA VAL A 225 14.28 -11.80 18.94
C VAL A 225 14.32 -10.63 17.96
N THR A 226 15.09 -9.59 18.30
CA THR A 226 15.24 -8.41 17.45
C THR A 226 15.93 -8.75 16.13
N ARG A 227 16.97 -9.60 16.14
CA ARG A 227 17.66 -10.07 14.94
C ARG A 227 16.71 -10.79 13.99
N PHE A 228 15.83 -11.63 14.50
CA PHE A 228 14.81 -12.32 13.69
C PHE A 228 13.87 -11.32 13.02
N TYR A 229 13.23 -10.43 13.80
CA TYR A 229 12.27 -9.47 13.26
C TYR A 229 12.90 -8.42 12.34
N MET A 230 14.10 -7.95 12.65
CA MET A 230 14.83 -7.04 11.77
C MET A 230 15.19 -7.72 10.45
N ALA A 231 15.61 -9.00 10.47
CA ALA A 231 15.88 -9.75 9.25
C ALA A 231 14.63 -9.91 8.36
N GLU A 232 13.46 -10.19 8.96
CA GLU A 232 12.19 -10.23 8.23
C GLU A 232 11.79 -8.88 7.65
N CYS A 233 11.93 -7.80 8.43
CA CYS A 233 11.68 -6.45 7.95
C CYS A 233 12.58 -6.08 6.77
N ILE A 234 13.85 -6.49 6.77
CA ILE A 234 14.79 -6.23 5.66
C ILE A 234 14.29 -6.89 4.38
N LEU A 235 13.88 -8.16 4.44
CA LEU A 235 13.35 -8.88 3.28
C LEU A 235 12.02 -8.28 2.81
N ALA A 236 11.18 -7.83 3.74
CA ALA A 236 9.92 -7.19 3.41
C ALA A 236 10.10 -5.85 2.69
N ILE A 237 10.98 -4.99 3.20
CA ILE A 237 11.30 -3.69 2.59
C ILE A 237 11.98 -3.91 1.23
N GLU A 238 12.92 -4.85 1.12
CA GLU A 238 13.56 -5.19 -0.14
C GLU A 238 12.56 -5.67 -1.19
N ALA A 239 11.58 -6.50 -0.80
CA ALA A 239 10.53 -6.96 -1.71
C ALA A 239 9.69 -5.79 -2.24
N VAL A 240 9.38 -4.80 -1.40
CA VAL A 240 8.66 -3.57 -1.81
C VAL A 240 9.51 -2.72 -2.75
N HIS A 241 10.81 -2.57 -2.45
CA HIS A 241 11.75 -1.83 -3.31
C HIS A 241 11.94 -2.50 -4.67
N ASN A 242 11.95 -3.83 -4.73
CA ASN A 242 12.04 -4.59 -5.97
C ASN A 242 10.80 -4.46 -6.86
N LEU A 243 9.63 -4.16 -6.26
CA LEU A 243 8.41 -3.81 -7.00
C LEU A 243 8.44 -2.36 -7.52
N GLY A 244 9.47 -1.57 -7.19
CA GLY A 244 9.62 -0.19 -7.65
C GLY A 244 8.93 0.85 -6.77
N TYR A 245 8.55 0.47 -5.55
CA TYR A 245 7.89 1.34 -4.57
C TYR A 245 8.80 1.62 -3.38
N ILE A 246 8.62 2.78 -2.74
CA ILE A 246 9.28 3.16 -1.49
C ILE A 246 8.19 3.30 -0.44
N HIS A 247 8.38 2.70 0.75
CA HIS A 247 7.32 2.63 1.75
C HIS A 247 7.05 3.98 2.42
N ARG A 248 8.12 4.63 2.91
CA ARG A 248 8.17 5.97 3.55
C ARG A 248 7.52 6.14 4.92
N ASP A 249 6.63 5.24 5.29
CA ASP A 249 5.99 5.23 6.62
C ASP A 249 6.30 3.93 7.37
N ILE A 250 7.55 3.50 7.39
CA ILE A 250 7.96 2.32 8.14
C ILE A 250 7.95 2.66 9.63
N LYS A 251 7.02 2.05 10.36
CA LYS A 251 6.86 2.21 11.82
C LYS A 251 6.30 0.92 12.43
N PRO A 252 6.44 0.71 13.75
CA PRO A 252 5.98 -0.53 14.39
C PRO A 252 4.48 -0.80 14.22
N ASP A 253 3.64 0.23 14.10
CA ASP A 253 2.19 0.08 13.86
C ASP A 253 1.86 -0.52 12.47
N ASN A 254 2.73 -0.29 11.49
CA ASN A 254 2.54 -0.73 10.10
C ASN A 254 3.14 -2.13 9.84
N VAL A 255 3.85 -2.70 10.80
CA VAL A 255 4.44 -4.04 10.75
C VAL A 255 3.48 -5.00 11.46
N LEU A 256 2.78 -5.84 10.70
CA LEU A 256 1.77 -6.76 11.21
C LEU A 256 2.32 -8.19 11.35
N ILE A 257 1.72 -8.97 12.24
CA ILE A 257 2.14 -10.34 12.56
C ILE A 257 1.06 -11.33 12.09
N ASP A 258 1.47 -12.32 11.29
CA ASP A 258 0.58 -13.36 10.80
C ASP A 258 0.28 -14.44 11.86
N LYS A 259 -0.60 -15.39 11.52
CA LYS A 259 -1.00 -16.49 12.42
C LYS A 259 0.16 -17.40 12.85
N ASN A 260 1.23 -17.40 12.07
CA ASN A 260 2.40 -18.22 12.30
C ASN A 260 3.46 -17.46 13.11
N GLY A 261 3.32 -16.14 13.29
CA GLY A 261 4.27 -15.29 14.01
C GLY A 261 5.25 -14.53 13.12
N HIS A 262 5.09 -14.60 11.78
CA HIS A 262 5.95 -13.91 10.82
C HIS A 262 5.43 -12.52 10.47
N LEU A 263 6.33 -11.63 10.09
CA LEU A 263 6.01 -10.25 9.76
C LEU A 263 5.49 -10.07 8.34
N LYS A 264 4.58 -9.10 8.21
CA LYS A 264 4.08 -8.56 6.94
C LYS A 264 3.93 -7.04 7.05
N LEU A 265 4.30 -6.34 5.99
CA LEU A 265 4.10 -4.90 5.88
C LEU A 265 2.68 -4.57 5.47
N SER A 266 2.14 -3.54 6.12
CA SER A 266 0.83 -2.96 5.88
C SER A 266 0.92 -1.43 5.72
N ASP A 267 -0.15 -0.83 5.23
CA ASP A 267 -0.32 0.62 5.09
C ASP A 267 0.71 1.32 4.19
N PHE A 268 0.54 1.14 2.88
CA PHE A 268 1.32 1.84 1.84
C PHE A 268 0.73 3.22 1.48
N GLY A 269 -0.07 3.81 2.38
CA GLY A 269 -0.76 5.06 2.13
C GLY A 269 0.19 6.21 1.75
N LEU A 270 1.37 6.28 2.34
CA LEU A 270 2.37 7.28 1.97
C LEU A 270 3.35 6.81 0.90
N SER A 271 3.23 5.57 0.43
CA SER A 271 4.12 5.03 -0.59
C SER A 271 3.83 5.65 -1.95
N THR A 272 4.83 6.21 -2.61
CA THR A 272 4.76 6.61 -4.03
C THR A 272 5.80 5.83 -4.82
N GLY A 273 5.48 5.59 -6.10
CA GLY A 273 6.48 5.06 -7.03
C GLY A 273 7.68 6.00 -7.11
N LEU A 274 8.84 5.45 -7.51
CA LEU A 274 10.15 6.11 -7.61
C LEU A 274 10.20 7.48 -8.33
N HIS A 275 9.08 7.95 -8.90
CA HIS A 275 9.01 9.08 -9.82
C HIS A 275 8.23 10.32 -9.36
N LYS A 276 7.75 10.43 -8.11
CA LYS A 276 7.07 11.66 -7.64
C LYS A 276 7.45 12.02 -6.20
N VAL A 277 8.20 13.11 -6.08
CA VAL A 277 8.66 13.74 -4.83
C VAL A 277 7.79 14.97 -4.59
N SER A 278 6.91 14.96 -3.58
CA SER A 278 6.16 16.16 -3.18
C SER A 278 5.61 16.09 -1.73
N ASP A 279 6.34 15.50 -0.79
CA ASP A 279 5.84 15.36 0.60
C ASP A 279 6.35 16.43 1.57
N GLY A 280 7.42 17.16 1.25
CA GLY A 280 7.97 18.12 2.23
C GLY A 280 7.14 19.40 2.39
N GLU A 281 6.23 19.73 1.47
CA GLU A 281 5.36 20.92 1.60
C GLU A 281 4.33 20.72 2.72
N PHE A 282 3.91 19.47 2.94
CA PHE A 282 3.00 19.10 4.02
C PHE A 282 3.63 19.36 5.39
N TYR A 283 4.88 18.93 5.60
CA TYR A 283 5.59 19.14 6.86
C TYR A 283 5.98 20.60 7.08
N LYS A 284 6.32 21.35 6.03
CA LYS A 284 6.62 22.78 6.12
C LYS A 284 5.40 23.59 6.58
N ARG A 285 4.20 23.31 6.04
CA ARG A 285 2.95 23.96 6.48
C ARG A 285 2.62 23.67 7.93
N PHE A 286 2.90 22.45 8.40
CA PHE A 286 2.70 22.07 9.79
C PHE A 286 3.65 22.83 10.74
N LEU A 287 4.93 22.96 10.36
CA LEU A 287 5.93 23.74 11.10
C LEU A 287 5.64 25.25 11.11
N GLU A 288 5.09 25.79 10.02
CA GLU A 288 4.67 27.20 9.94
C GLU A 288 3.44 27.46 10.83
N GLN A 289 2.52 26.50 10.96
CA GLN A 289 1.40 26.59 11.90
C GLN A 289 1.85 26.61 13.37
N GLU A 290 2.90 25.87 13.75
CA GLU A 290 3.42 25.92 15.13
C GLU A 290 4.10 27.26 15.47
N LYS A 291 4.72 27.95 14.51
CA LYS A 291 5.32 29.27 14.73
C LYS A 291 4.32 30.38 15.06
N THR A 292 3.03 30.14 14.84
CA THR A 292 1.95 31.13 15.07
C THR A 292 1.24 30.95 16.41
N ARG A 293 1.64 29.97 17.24
CA ARG A 293 1.15 29.86 18.62
C ARG A 293 1.97 30.78 19.52
N ASP A 294 1.28 31.69 20.21
CA ASP A 294 1.86 32.72 21.08
C ASP A 294 2.93 32.18 22.04
N PRO A 295 4.10 32.84 22.16
CA PRO A 295 5.18 32.47 23.08
C PRO A 295 4.89 32.88 24.55
N ALA A 296 3.61 33.05 24.93
CA ALA A 296 3.20 33.65 26.20
C ALA A 296 2.67 32.61 27.22
N ARG A 297 3.20 31.39 27.20
CA ARG A 297 2.99 30.43 28.30
C ARG A 297 4.32 29.92 28.84
N ASN A 298 4.78 30.63 29.87
CA ASN A 298 5.71 30.22 30.92
C ASN A 298 6.84 29.29 30.50
N SER A 299 7.97 29.93 30.16
CA SER A 299 9.29 29.32 30.16
C SER A 299 9.60 28.76 31.55
N VAL A 300 9.34 27.46 31.76
CA VAL A 300 9.99 26.71 32.82
C VAL A 300 11.47 26.65 32.46
N GLN A 301 12.32 27.13 33.37
CA GLN A 301 13.77 27.10 33.23
C GLN A 301 14.22 25.70 32.81
N VAL A 302 14.98 25.65 31.71
CA VAL A 302 15.61 24.43 31.20
C VAL A 302 16.64 23.99 32.24
N ASN A 303 16.25 23.06 33.11
CA ASN A 303 17.20 22.33 33.93
C ASN A 303 18.18 21.59 33.01
N PRO A 304 19.46 21.41 33.42
CA PRO A 304 20.44 20.68 32.63
C PRO A 304 19.84 19.33 32.23
N ILE A 305 19.84 19.07 30.93
CA ILE A 305 19.22 17.92 30.28
C ILE A 305 19.82 16.66 30.91
N ASN A 306 19.07 16.00 31.80
CA ASN A 306 19.34 14.62 32.12
C ASN A 306 19.05 13.82 30.85
N LEU A 307 20.13 13.42 30.17
CA LEU A 307 20.17 12.75 28.85
C LEU A 307 19.66 11.30 28.88
N THR A 308 19.23 10.82 30.04
CA THR A 308 18.59 9.52 30.24
C THR A 308 17.12 9.74 30.60
N MET A 309 16.21 9.21 29.77
CA MET A 309 14.78 9.24 30.07
C MET A 309 14.53 8.48 31.37
N SER A 310 13.90 9.13 32.36
CA SER A 310 13.47 8.44 33.58
C SER A 310 12.37 7.42 33.28
N ARG A 311 12.19 6.41 34.15
CA ARG A 311 11.09 5.43 34.02
C ARG A 311 9.71 6.08 33.87
N GLU A 312 9.51 7.27 34.45
CA GLU A 312 8.28 8.05 34.32
C GLU A 312 8.10 8.61 32.90
N GLN A 313 9.17 9.02 32.24
CA GLN A 313 9.15 9.50 30.86
C GLN A 313 8.89 8.38 29.84
N ILE A 314 9.35 7.16 30.13
CA ILE A 314 9.03 5.97 29.32
C ILE A 314 7.53 5.64 29.43
N ALA A 315 6.96 5.76 30.63
CA ALA A 315 5.54 5.54 30.86
C ALA A 315 4.66 6.62 30.19
N THR A 316 5.05 7.90 30.26
CA THR A 316 4.35 8.98 29.57
C THR A 316 4.47 8.85 28.05
N TRP A 317 5.62 8.43 27.53
CA TRP A 317 5.78 8.12 26.11
C TRP A 317 4.83 7.00 25.65
N LYS A 318 4.76 5.87 26.37
CA LYS A 318 3.83 4.77 26.04
C LYS A 318 2.36 5.21 26.07
N ALA A 319 1.97 6.03 27.05
CA ALA A 319 0.61 6.54 27.17
C ALA A 319 0.24 7.55 26.07
N ASN A 320 1.16 8.46 25.73
CA ASN A 320 0.97 9.42 24.66
C ASN A 320 0.97 8.75 23.28
N ARG A 321 1.75 7.67 23.11
CA ARG A 321 1.90 6.98 21.83
C ARG A 321 0.65 6.27 21.36
N ARG A 322 -0.16 5.69 22.26
CA ARG A 322 -1.51 5.18 21.91
C ARG A 322 -2.39 6.28 21.34
N LYS A 323 -2.31 7.50 21.88
CA LYS A 323 -3.07 8.65 21.36
C LYS A 323 -2.52 9.15 20.02
N LEU A 324 -1.20 9.09 19.82
CA LEU A 324 -0.54 9.49 18.58
C LEU A 324 -0.79 8.51 17.43
N ALA A 325 -0.94 7.20 17.70
CA ALA A 325 -1.34 6.21 16.68
C ALA A 325 -2.70 6.54 16.04
N TYR A 326 -3.62 7.14 16.80
CA TYR A 326 -4.92 7.62 16.30
C TYR A 326 -4.88 9.06 15.72
N SER A 327 -3.74 9.75 15.82
CA SER A 327 -3.59 11.14 15.37
C SER A 327 -3.29 11.23 13.88
N THR A 328 -3.83 12.28 13.24
CA THR A 328 -3.68 12.54 11.80
C THR A 328 -2.28 12.98 11.38
N VAL A 329 -1.46 13.38 12.35
CA VAL A 329 -0.12 13.94 12.11
C VAL A 329 0.94 12.83 12.09
N GLY A 330 0.60 11.62 12.51
CA GLY A 330 1.57 10.54 12.69
C GLY A 330 2.62 10.87 13.76
N THR A 331 3.62 10.01 13.85
CA THR A 331 4.72 10.09 14.81
C THR A 331 6.00 10.29 13.99
N PRO A 332 6.61 11.50 13.97
CA PRO A 332 7.75 11.79 13.11
C PRO A 332 9.03 11.04 13.50
N ASP A 333 9.01 10.29 14.60
CA ASP A 333 10.14 9.61 15.22
C ASP A 333 10.88 8.62 14.30
N TYR A 334 10.22 8.09 13.27
CA TYR A 334 10.82 7.14 12.30
C TYR A 334 11.24 7.81 10.99
N ILE A 335 10.90 9.08 10.78
CA ILE A 335 11.11 9.76 9.51
C ILE A 335 12.58 10.14 9.36
N ALA A 336 13.14 9.85 8.19
CA ALA A 336 14.52 10.18 7.86
C ALA A 336 14.74 11.71 7.68
N PRO A 337 15.90 12.25 8.09
CA PRO A 337 16.17 13.69 8.01
C PRO A 337 16.10 14.26 6.60
N GLU A 338 16.48 13.47 5.58
CA GLU A 338 16.40 13.89 4.17
C GLU A 338 14.97 14.13 3.67
N VAL A 339 13.97 13.45 4.24
CA VAL A 339 12.55 13.64 3.87
C VAL A 339 12.10 15.05 4.26
N PHE A 340 12.62 15.58 5.37
CA PHE A 340 12.36 16.95 5.82
C PHE A 340 13.15 18.00 5.03
N LEU A 341 14.36 17.67 4.61
CA LEU A 341 15.28 18.61 3.95
C LEU A 341 14.94 18.86 2.48
N MET A 342 13.94 18.20 1.90
CA MET A 342 13.43 18.41 0.53
C MET A 342 14.48 18.21 -0.59
N LYS A 343 15.69 17.76 -0.25
CA LYS A 343 16.72 17.36 -1.20
C LYS A 343 16.38 15.92 -1.59
N GLY A 344 15.56 15.76 -2.63
CA GLY A 344 15.01 14.50 -3.16
C GLY A 344 15.59 13.22 -2.54
N TYR A 345 14.73 12.46 -1.88
CA TYR A 345 15.10 11.22 -1.19
C TYR A 345 14.77 10.00 -2.07
N GLY A 346 15.46 8.89 -1.83
CA GLY A 346 15.23 7.61 -2.48
C GLY A 346 14.80 6.51 -1.50
N LYS A 347 15.04 5.26 -1.90
CA LYS A 347 14.68 4.05 -1.14
C LYS A 347 15.42 3.92 0.18
N GLU A 348 16.49 4.67 0.36
CA GLU A 348 17.32 4.67 1.55
C GLU A 348 16.60 5.17 2.81
N CYS A 349 15.56 6.00 2.69
CA CYS A 349 14.81 6.51 3.84
C CYS A 349 14.13 5.39 4.67
N ASP A 350 13.75 4.28 4.05
CA ASP A 350 13.16 3.14 4.74
C ASP A 350 14.18 2.43 5.65
N TRP A 351 15.47 2.45 5.30
CA TRP A 351 16.53 1.88 6.14
C TRP A 351 16.82 2.72 7.39
N TRP A 352 16.65 4.05 7.32
CA TRP A 352 16.69 4.90 8.50
C TRP A 352 15.56 4.55 9.46
N SER A 353 14.35 4.45 8.91
CA SER A 353 13.14 4.11 9.67
C SER A 353 13.29 2.75 10.37
N LEU A 354 13.85 1.75 9.67
CA LEU A 354 14.17 0.45 10.25
C LEU A 354 15.22 0.55 11.36
N GLY A 355 16.23 1.41 11.24
CA GLY A 355 17.22 1.66 12.29
C GLY A 355 16.58 2.25 13.56
N ALA A 356 15.61 3.15 13.40
CA ALA A 356 14.84 3.69 14.52
C ALA A 356 13.97 2.63 15.21
N ILE A 357 13.33 1.73 14.43
CA ILE A 357 12.61 0.57 14.99
C ILE A 357 13.58 -0.36 15.72
N PHE A 358 14.76 -0.59 15.16
CA PHE A 358 15.76 -1.46 15.78
C PHE A 358 16.21 -0.90 17.15
N PHE A 359 16.51 0.40 17.21
CA PHE A 359 16.80 1.08 18.48
C PHE A 359 15.65 0.91 19.47
N GLU A 360 14.41 1.13 19.03
CA GLU A 360 13.24 1.01 19.87
C GLU A 360 13.03 -0.41 20.42
N CYS A 361 13.26 -1.45 19.62
CA CYS A 361 13.17 -2.83 20.07
C CYS A 361 14.16 -3.16 21.21
N LEU A 362 15.35 -2.57 21.20
CA LEU A 362 16.40 -2.83 22.20
C LEU A 362 16.32 -1.90 23.41
N VAL A 363 15.89 -0.67 23.23
CA VAL A 363 15.92 0.38 24.27
C VAL A 363 14.53 0.61 24.89
N GLY A 364 13.46 0.24 24.18
CA GLY A 364 12.07 0.37 24.62
C GLY A 364 11.42 1.72 24.28
N TYR A 365 12.16 2.65 23.68
CA TYR A 365 11.65 3.94 23.19
C TYR A 365 12.34 4.39 21.91
N ALA A 366 11.67 5.23 21.10
CA ALA A 366 12.24 5.72 19.85
C ALA A 366 13.39 6.72 20.09
N PRO A 367 14.46 6.71 19.26
CA PRO A 367 15.71 7.41 19.55
C PRO A 367 15.57 8.93 19.74
N PHE A 368 14.61 9.56 19.05
CA PHE A 368 14.41 11.02 19.09
C PHE A 368 13.12 11.45 19.78
N CYS A 369 12.49 10.55 20.55
CA CYS A 369 11.20 10.83 21.16
C CYS A 369 11.23 12.08 22.05
N SER A 370 10.17 12.87 21.95
CA SER A 370 9.96 14.10 22.73
C SER A 370 8.47 14.33 22.97
N GLU A 371 8.14 15.16 23.97
CA GLU A 371 6.74 15.53 24.25
C GLU A 371 6.12 16.34 23.11
N ASN A 372 6.93 17.13 22.39
CA ASN A 372 6.49 17.96 21.28
C ASN A 372 7.04 17.43 19.93
N PRO A 373 6.19 17.24 18.89
CA PRO A 373 6.64 16.91 17.54
C PRO A 373 7.68 17.89 16.97
N GLY A 374 7.56 19.19 17.28
CA GLY A 374 8.52 20.19 16.84
C GLY A 374 9.93 20.00 17.40
N ASP A 375 10.06 19.44 18.60
CA ASP A 375 11.37 19.14 19.21
C ASP A 375 11.93 17.82 18.71
N THR A 376 11.07 16.83 18.47
CA THR A 376 11.43 15.58 17.78
C THR A 376 12.06 15.87 16.41
N TYR A 377 11.46 16.81 15.66
CA TYR A 377 12.02 17.29 14.39
C TYR A 377 13.44 17.88 14.52
N LYS A 378 13.68 18.73 15.51
CA LYS A 378 15.00 19.33 15.74
C LYS A 378 16.03 18.26 16.09
N LYS A 379 15.66 17.29 16.93
CA LYS A 379 16.51 16.16 17.30
C LYS A 379 16.86 15.27 16.09
N ILE A 380 15.91 15.05 15.17
CA ILE A 380 16.14 14.27 13.95
C ILE A 380 17.10 14.99 13.00
N ILE A 381 16.97 16.31 12.82
CA ILE A 381 17.89 17.06 11.95
C ILE A 381 19.31 17.09 12.51
N ASP A 382 19.43 17.24 13.83
CA ASP A 382 20.70 17.26 14.53
C ASP A 382 21.05 15.89 15.14
N TRP A 383 20.61 14.80 14.49
CA TRP A 383 20.80 13.43 14.97
C TRP A 383 22.22 13.08 15.44
N PRO A 384 23.34 13.62 14.86
CA PRO A 384 24.68 13.26 15.33
C PRO A 384 24.92 13.68 16.79
N ASN A 385 24.24 14.72 17.26
CA ASN A 385 24.36 15.24 18.62
C ASN A 385 23.28 14.70 19.58
N TYR A 386 22.27 13.97 19.07
CA TYR A 386 21.14 13.48 19.87
C TYR A 386 20.98 11.95 19.88
N LEU A 387 21.72 11.22 19.05
CA LEU A 387 21.71 9.76 19.05
C LEU A 387 22.61 9.21 20.17
N PHE A 388 22.01 8.94 21.33
CA PHE A 388 22.68 8.37 22.49
C PHE A 388 22.09 7.00 22.87
N PHE A 389 22.97 6.11 23.31
CA PHE A 389 22.61 4.79 23.84
C PHE A 389 22.72 4.83 25.36
N PRO A 390 21.65 4.50 26.12
CA PRO A 390 21.73 4.50 27.58
C PRO A 390 22.69 3.42 28.10
N ASP A 391 23.57 3.78 29.04
CA ASP A 391 24.53 2.84 29.66
C ASP A 391 23.85 1.69 30.44
N GLU A 392 22.57 1.88 30.80
CA GLU A 392 21.76 0.89 31.53
C GLU A 392 21.25 -0.26 30.65
N VAL A 393 21.32 -0.11 29.31
CA VAL A 393 20.80 -1.10 28.36
C VAL A 393 21.94 -1.91 27.77
N TYR A 394 21.86 -3.24 27.90
CA TYR A 394 22.85 -4.15 27.31
C TYR A 394 22.63 -4.29 25.80
N ILE A 395 23.45 -3.59 25.01
CA ILE A 395 23.49 -3.69 23.55
C ILE A 395 24.87 -4.21 23.13
N SER A 396 24.90 -5.19 22.24
CA SER A 396 26.13 -5.69 21.64
C SER A 396 26.81 -4.61 20.79
N ARG A 397 28.14 -4.70 20.66
CA ARG A 397 28.89 -3.75 19.82
C ARG A 397 28.43 -3.83 18.36
N GLU A 398 28.04 -5.03 17.92
CA GLU A 398 27.51 -5.32 16.61
C GLU A 398 26.12 -4.70 16.41
N GLY A 399 25.25 -4.73 17.42
CA GLY A 399 23.93 -4.09 17.39
C GLY A 399 24.05 -2.56 17.32
N GLU A 400 24.91 -1.97 18.14
CA GLU A 400 25.17 -0.53 18.15
C GLU A 400 25.78 -0.05 16.82
N ASP A 401 26.77 -0.77 16.29
CA ASP A 401 27.40 -0.44 14.99
C ASP A 401 26.38 -0.47 13.86
N LEU A 402 25.49 -1.47 13.84
CA LEU A 402 24.45 -1.57 12.82
C LEU A 402 23.46 -0.40 12.91
N ILE A 403 22.98 -0.05 14.11
CA ILE A 403 22.06 1.08 14.31
C ILE A 403 22.71 2.38 13.84
N ARG A 404 23.96 2.66 14.25
CA ARG A 404 24.69 3.88 13.84
C ARG A 404 24.90 3.96 12.33
N ARG A 405 25.13 2.82 11.66
CA ARG A 405 25.31 2.77 10.19
C ARG A 405 24.00 2.86 9.41
N MET A 406 22.88 2.43 9.99
CA MET A 406 21.55 2.63 9.41
C MET A 406 21.06 4.07 9.62
N MET A 407 21.32 4.62 10.81
CA MET A 407 20.96 5.98 11.20
C MET A 407 22.08 6.98 10.90
N THR A 408 22.48 7.06 9.62
CA THR A 408 23.41 8.07 9.12
C THR A 408 22.82 8.85 7.95
N TRP A 409 23.56 9.83 7.43
CA TRP A 409 23.18 10.59 6.23
C TRP A 409 22.96 9.66 5.03
N ALA A 410 22.00 9.99 4.18
CA ALA A 410 21.59 9.18 3.03
C ALA A 410 22.75 8.67 2.15
N GLN A 411 23.81 9.47 1.96
CA GLN A 411 24.95 9.09 1.11
C GLN A 411 25.83 7.98 1.71
N ASN A 412 25.89 7.90 3.04
CA ASN A 412 26.76 6.97 3.77
C ASN A 412 26.00 5.75 4.32
N ARG A 413 24.69 5.68 4.08
CA ARG A 413 23.83 4.62 4.62
C ARG A 413 24.12 3.29 3.94
N LEU A 414 24.06 2.21 4.72
CA LEU A 414 24.29 0.87 4.19
C LEU A 414 23.24 0.49 3.14
N THR A 415 23.71 -0.18 2.09
CA THR A 415 22.85 -0.83 1.10
C THR A 415 22.32 -2.16 1.64
N VAL A 416 21.22 -2.67 1.06
CA VAL A 416 20.58 -3.92 1.49
C VAL A 416 21.56 -5.11 1.54
N THR A 417 22.48 -5.21 0.58
CA THR A 417 23.50 -6.27 0.55
C THR A 417 24.47 -6.13 1.71
N GLN A 418 24.91 -4.91 2.01
CA GLN A 418 25.80 -4.62 3.13
C GLN A 418 25.12 -4.89 4.48
N ILE A 419 23.84 -4.53 4.63
CA ILE A 419 23.03 -4.81 5.82
C ILE A 419 22.97 -6.33 6.04
N LYS A 420 22.69 -7.11 5.00
CA LYS A 420 22.62 -8.58 5.09
C LYS A 420 23.94 -9.25 5.47
N THR A 421 25.07 -8.66 5.07
CA THR A 421 26.42 -9.16 5.41
C THR A 421 26.93 -8.69 6.77
N HIS A 422 26.16 -7.87 7.50
CA HIS A 422 26.62 -7.30 8.76
C HIS A 422 26.85 -8.39 9.83
N PRO A 423 27.91 -8.29 10.66
CA PRO A 423 28.19 -9.27 11.72
C PRO A 423 27.03 -9.54 12.67
N PHE A 424 26.16 -8.56 12.89
CA PHE A 424 24.95 -8.71 13.71
C PHE A 424 24.00 -9.83 13.20
N PHE A 425 23.97 -10.09 11.89
CA PHE A 425 23.15 -11.14 11.27
C PHE A 425 23.95 -12.43 11.00
N CYS A 426 25.08 -12.63 11.68
CA CYS A 426 25.85 -13.86 11.55
C CYS A 426 24.97 -15.09 11.86
N GLY A 427 24.93 -16.05 10.93
CA GLY A 427 24.09 -17.25 11.04
C GLY A 427 22.64 -17.12 10.57
N ALA A 428 22.22 -15.95 10.08
CA ALA A 428 20.88 -15.79 9.49
C ALA A 428 20.80 -16.41 8.09
N ASP A 429 19.89 -17.36 7.89
CA ASP A 429 19.51 -17.85 6.55
C ASP A 429 18.40 -16.99 5.95
N TRP A 430 18.78 -16.10 5.03
CA TRP A 430 17.88 -15.19 4.34
C TRP A 430 16.89 -15.88 3.39
N THR A 431 17.14 -17.13 2.98
CA THR A 431 16.27 -17.85 2.05
C THR A 431 15.18 -18.64 2.76
N SER A 432 15.51 -19.23 3.91
CA SER A 432 14.60 -20.05 4.69
C SER A 432 14.05 -19.34 5.93
N LEU A 433 14.26 -18.02 6.09
CA LEU A 433 13.87 -17.26 7.30
C LEU A 433 12.40 -17.48 7.68
N ARG A 434 11.51 -17.58 6.68
CA ARG A 434 10.07 -17.78 6.87
C ARG A 434 9.67 -19.22 7.22
N ASN A 435 10.61 -20.17 7.16
CA ASN A 435 10.43 -21.55 7.58
C ASN A 435 10.97 -21.79 9.01
N ILE A 436 11.73 -20.83 9.55
CA ILE A 436 12.24 -20.88 10.92
C ILE A 436 11.09 -20.56 11.88
N GLU A 437 11.04 -21.25 13.01
CA GLU A 437 10.04 -20.97 14.05
C GLU A 437 10.27 -19.55 14.62
N PRO A 438 9.28 -18.65 14.52
CA PRO A 438 9.43 -17.28 14.99
C PRO A 438 9.41 -17.22 16.52
N PRO A 439 10.04 -16.20 17.13
CA PRO A 439 10.18 -16.09 18.57
C PRO A 439 8.84 -15.89 19.30
N PHE A 440 7.84 -15.35 18.62
CA PHE A 440 6.49 -15.21 19.14
C PHE A 440 5.48 -15.75 18.13
N VAL A 441 4.79 -16.82 18.54
CA VAL A 441 3.64 -17.39 17.82
C VAL A 441 2.37 -17.01 18.58
N PRO A 442 1.40 -16.33 17.93
CA PRO A 442 0.17 -15.93 18.62
C PRO A 442 -0.68 -17.15 18.99
N HIS A 443 -1.10 -17.23 20.25
CA HIS A 443 -1.96 -18.28 20.76
C HIS A 443 -3.43 -17.93 20.52
N LEU A 444 -3.93 -18.31 19.34
CA LEU A 444 -5.27 -17.97 18.87
C LEU A 444 -6.31 -19.00 19.35
N LYS A 445 -7.43 -18.53 19.92
CA LYS A 445 -8.56 -19.41 20.29
C LYS A 445 -9.51 -19.67 19.12
N SER A 446 -9.54 -18.76 18.15
CA SER A 446 -10.45 -18.81 16.99
C SER A 446 -9.84 -18.07 15.79
N ILE A 447 -10.37 -18.33 14.60
CA ILE A 447 -10.04 -17.57 13.37
C ILE A 447 -10.52 -16.11 13.41
N THR A 448 -11.40 -15.78 14.34
CA THR A 448 -11.89 -14.41 14.60
C THR A 448 -11.35 -13.84 15.91
N ASP A 449 -10.27 -14.41 16.45
CA ASP A 449 -9.68 -13.92 17.69
C ASP A 449 -9.12 -12.51 17.47
N THR A 450 -9.42 -11.61 18.41
CA THR A 450 -9.01 -10.20 18.39
C THR A 450 -8.27 -9.81 19.65
N SER A 451 -7.81 -10.78 20.46
CA SER A 451 -7.12 -10.53 21.74
C SER A 451 -5.83 -9.73 21.61
N TYR A 452 -5.19 -9.78 20.44
CA TYR A 452 -3.95 -9.05 20.15
C TYR A 452 -4.19 -7.64 19.59
N PHE A 453 -5.45 -7.22 19.50
CA PHE A 453 -5.81 -5.85 19.11
C PHE A 453 -6.31 -5.06 20.32
N PRO A 454 -6.00 -3.77 20.42
CA PRO A 454 -6.50 -2.91 21.49
C PRO A 454 -7.98 -2.59 21.25
N THR A 455 -8.86 -3.54 21.58
CA THR A 455 -10.30 -3.40 21.26
C THR A 455 -11.11 -2.59 22.27
N ASP A 456 -10.53 -2.34 23.44
CA ASP A 456 -11.25 -1.82 24.61
C ASP A 456 -11.51 -0.30 24.50
N ASP A 457 -10.78 0.41 23.66
CA ASP A 457 -10.90 1.87 23.46
C ASP A 457 -12.00 2.25 22.46
N PHE A 458 -12.60 1.27 21.77
CA PHE A 458 -13.55 1.54 20.68
C PHE A 458 -15.02 1.41 21.07
N GLY A 459 -15.33 0.94 22.29
CA GLY A 459 -16.68 0.60 22.74
C GLY A 459 -17.64 1.78 22.96
N ASN A 460 -17.15 3.03 22.95
CA ASN A 460 -17.94 4.21 23.34
C ASN A 460 -18.07 5.29 22.24
N LEU A 461 -18.08 4.92 20.96
CA LEU A 461 -18.47 5.84 19.90
C LEU A 461 -19.80 5.38 19.29
N PRO A 462 -20.80 6.27 19.16
CA PRO A 462 -22.09 5.91 18.61
C PRO A 462 -21.91 5.34 17.21
N ASP A 463 -22.69 4.29 16.89
CA ASP A 463 -22.87 3.69 15.56
C ASP A 463 -23.40 4.68 14.49
N GLN A 464 -23.39 5.98 14.78
CA GLN A 464 -23.75 7.02 13.85
C GLN A 464 -22.55 7.27 12.94
N LEU A 465 -22.61 6.63 11.78
CA LEU A 465 -22.24 7.29 10.53
C LEU A 465 -22.92 8.66 10.55
N ASP A 466 -22.21 9.69 11.04
CA ASP A 466 -22.65 11.07 10.94
C ASP A 466 -23.09 11.34 9.49
N GLN A 467 -24.05 12.24 9.31
CA GLN A 467 -24.55 12.63 8.00
C GLN A 467 -23.42 13.28 7.19
N VAL A 468 -22.53 12.47 6.61
CA VAL A 468 -21.46 12.90 5.74
C VAL A 468 -22.09 13.19 4.39
N GLU A 469 -22.00 14.44 3.95
CA GLU A 469 -22.51 14.86 2.64
C GLU A 469 -21.90 14.00 1.53
N SER A 470 -22.76 13.47 0.65
CA SER A 470 -22.31 12.71 -0.51
C SER A 470 -21.45 13.61 -1.40
N VAL A 471 -20.30 13.11 -1.80
CA VAL A 471 -19.40 13.86 -2.66
C VAL A 471 -20.03 13.99 -4.06
N GLY A 472 -20.10 15.21 -4.61
CA GLY A 472 -20.69 15.46 -5.93
C GLY A 472 -20.06 14.65 -7.07
N ALA A 473 -20.80 14.44 -8.16
CA ALA A 473 -20.46 13.53 -9.26
C ALA A 473 -19.10 13.81 -9.96
N GLU A 474 -18.60 15.05 -9.92
CA GLU A 474 -17.24 15.40 -10.38
C GLU A 474 -16.15 14.75 -9.54
N LYS A 475 -16.34 14.70 -8.23
CA LYS A 475 -15.34 14.18 -7.30
C LYS A 475 -15.40 12.66 -7.20
N ASP A 476 -16.49 12.02 -7.63
CA ASP A 476 -16.52 10.57 -7.83
C ASP A 476 -15.61 10.10 -8.99
N LEU A 477 -15.30 10.98 -9.95
CA LEU A 477 -14.34 10.66 -11.03
C LEU A 477 -12.93 10.42 -10.50
N ALA A 478 -12.56 11.07 -9.40
CA ALA A 478 -11.28 10.85 -8.74
C ALA A 478 -11.13 9.39 -8.26
N PHE A 479 -12.20 8.64 -8.08
CA PHE A 479 -12.18 7.25 -7.64
C PHE A 479 -12.47 6.25 -8.77
N LEU A 480 -12.48 6.70 -10.03
CA LEU A 480 -12.64 5.82 -11.18
C LEU A 480 -11.48 4.81 -11.25
N GLY A 481 -11.80 3.53 -11.38
CA GLY A 481 -10.81 2.44 -11.39
C GLY A 481 -10.42 1.91 -10.01
N PHE A 482 -10.98 2.43 -8.91
CA PHE A 482 -10.67 1.93 -7.56
C PHE A 482 -11.04 0.46 -7.36
N THR A 483 -12.04 -0.06 -8.09
CA THR A 483 -12.56 -1.43 -7.90
C THR A 483 -11.59 -2.50 -8.43
N PHE A 484 -11.14 -3.36 -7.53
CA PHE A 484 -10.25 -4.50 -7.80
C PHE A 484 -10.85 -5.80 -7.27
N LYS A 485 -10.55 -6.91 -7.95
CA LYS A 485 -10.88 -8.26 -7.48
C LYS A 485 -9.76 -9.21 -7.85
N ARG A 486 -9.15 -9.81 -6.83
CA ARG A 486 -8.14 -10.84 -6.99
C ARG A 486 -8.79 -12.16 -7.39
N PHE A 487 -8.25 -12.77 -8.44
CA PHE A 487 -8.68 -14.09 -8.88
C PHE A 487 -7.69 -15.13 -8.36
N THR A 488 -8.07 -15.84 -7.30
CA THR A 488 -7.25 -16.89 -6.67
C THR A 488 -7.42 -18.26 -7.32
N GLY A 489 -8.09 -18.33 -8.48
CA GLY A 489 -8.47 -19.58 -9.14
C GLY A 489 -7.92 -19.72 -10.55
N GLY A 490 -6.80 -19.07 -10.89
CA GLY A 490 -6.09 -19.30 -12.15
C GLY A 490 -4.96 -20.32 -11.96
N PRO A 491 -4.49 -20.98 -13.03
CA PRO A 491 -3.20 -21.65 -12.96
C PRO A 491 -2.19 -20.58 -12.53
N GLN A 492 -1.45 -20.82 -11.44
CA GLN A 492 -0.35 -19.95 -11.08
C GLN A 492 0.55 -19.84 -12.32
N SER A 493 0.67 -18.64 -12.87
CA SER A 493 1.82 -18.33 -13.72
C SER A 493 3.00 -18.39 -12.77
N SER A 494 3.69 -19.53 -12.77
CA SER A 494 5.04 -19.66 -12.26
C SER A 494 5.90 -18.66 -13.05
N GLY A 495 6.05 -17.47 -12.48
CA GLY A 495 7.07 -16.49 -12.85
C GLY A 495 8.26 -16.67 -11.93
#